data_AF-A0A328KKV6-F1
#
_entry.id   AF-A0A328KKV6-F1
#
_cell.length_a   1.000
_cell.length_b   1.000
_cell.length_c   1.000
_cell.angle_alpha   90.00
_cell.angle_beta   90.00
_cell.angle_gamma   90.00
#
_symmetry.space_group_name_H-M   'P 1'
#
loop_
_entity.id
_entity.type
_entity.pdbx_description
1 polymer ?
#
loop_
_entity_poly.entity_id
_entity_poly.type
_entity_poly.pdbx_seq_one_letter_code
_entity_poly.pdbx_strand_id
1 'polypeptide(L)'
;MAIKRSRYNLTNGSGGKDTFHFQTDDKQVKIVDGQDQERGSLKELAFEGKTVNGGSYRDIKITGLYKVAHLSGLPSAYRAGSTAILSVQAVGSMNNPELIRYTLILDDGDIQTNVVKRDGNESGWKSGGKSLENAIQTLRSQLNSHNHDDRYVRLKGGALQSDLNLSSGRGLTGTNGNNIIGTDSSGNTQIGSSGVKLTLAGSEITTDRGAKIWHSGNDGAYSGLDADKLGGTSHTQFLRKDVKSTINADLTVGGKLTVNNGSLAINNVNFNPVGVGGLRIGKMYIDNTGKLETEGDLTSIDGHVRLKNSVSDNGSSLSRDGKETYLYDWADNKKAFSFNGSRGVFDVVSTFAINGKHLYISSSQPTGTHTKGSVWIKV
;
A
#
# COMPACT_ATOMS: atom_id res chain seq x y z
N MET A 1 -82.65 -62.84 -14.74
CA MET A 1 -82.69 -61.35 -14.76
C MET A 1 -82.93 -60.88 -13.33
N ALA A 2 -81.89 -60.40 -12.65
CA ALA A 2 -82.00 -60.01 -11.23
C ALA A 2 -82.59 -58.60 -11.14
N ILE A 3 -83.87 -58.54 -10.77
CA ILE A 3 -84.61 -57.29 -10.55
C ILE A 3 -84.10 -56.67 -9.25
N LYS A 4 -83.44 -55.50 -9.32
CA LYS A 4 -83.16 -54.69 -8.12
C LYS A 4 -84.13 -53.52 -8.09
N ARG A 5 -85.05 -53.55 -7.11
CA ARG A 5 -86.09 -52.54 -6.88
C ARG A 5 -85.54 -51.47 -5.93
N SER A 6 -85.46 -50.21 -6.35
CA SER A 6 -85.35 -49.08 -5.41
C SER A 6 -86.76 -48.58 -5.06
N ARG A 7 -86.97 -48.16 -3.80
CA ARG A 7 -88.23 -47.56 -3.34
C ARG A 7 -87.96 -46.14 -2.87
N TYR A 8 -88.81 -45.22 -3.28
CA TYR A 8 -88.86 -43.86 -2.73
C TYR A 8 -90.25 -43.64 -2.13
N ASN A 9 -90.29 -43.27 -0.85
CA ASN A 9 -91.54 -43.08 -0.11
C ASN A 9 -91.68 -41.59 0.22
N LEU A 10 -92.73 -40.95 -0.26
CA LEU A 10 -93.12 -39.62 0.18
C LEU A 10 -94.29 -39.75 1.16
N THR A 11 -94.15 -39.23 2.37
CA THR A 11 -95.27 -39.19 3.31
C THR A 11 -96.16 -38.01 2.92
N ASN A 12 -97.41 -38.26 2.57
CA ASN A 12 -98.36 -37.18 2.32
C ASN A 12 -98.92 -36.64 3.66
N GLY A 13 -99.53 -35.45 3.61
CA GLY A 13 -99.98 -34.70 4.80
C GLY A 13 -101.01 -35.40 5.69
N SER A 14 -101.48 -36.59 5.30
CA SER A 14 -102.42 -37.43 6.07
C SER A 14 -101.72 -38.61 6.78
N GLY A 15 -100.39 -38.74 6.66
CA GLY A 15 -99.62 -39.85 7.24
C GLY A 15 -99.56 -41.11 6.37
N GLY A 16 -100.14 -41.10 5.17
CA GLY A 16 -99.98 -42.16 4.17
C GLY A 16 -98.64 -42.04 3.43
N LYS A 17 -98.01 -43.17 3.10
CA LYS A 17 -96.78 -43.19 2.27
C LYS A 17 -97.15 -43.47 0.82
N ASP A 18 -97.02 -42.48 -0.04
CA ASP A 18 -97.04 -42.69 -1.48
C ASP A 18 -95.71 -43.34 -1.88
N THR A 19 -95.79 -44.64 -2.17
CA THR A 19 -94.63 -45.47 -2.53
C THR A 19 -94.51 -45.48 -4.05
N PHE A 20 -93.50 -44.78 -4.56
CA PHE A 20 -93.22 -44.76 -5.99
C PHE A 20 -92.29 -45.91 -6.36
N HIS A 21 -92.81 -46.82 -7.19
CA HIS A 21 -92.05 -47.90 -7.79
C HIS A 21 -91.62 -47.49 -9.20
N PHE A 22 -90.34 -47.15 -9.38
CA PHE A 22 -89.80 -46.87 -10.70
C PHE A 22 -89.57 -48.20 -11.43
N GLN A 23 -90.41 -48.49 -12.42
CA GLN A 23 -90.25 -49.59 -13.36
C GLN A 23 -90.05 -48.98 -14.74
N THR A 24 -88.83 -49.05 -15.27
CA THR A 24 -88.51 -48.55 -16.61
C THR A 24 -88.52 -49.72 -17.58
N ASP A 25 -89.31 -49.65 -18.65
CA ASP A 25 -89.36 -50.68 -19.71
C ASP A 25 -88.00 -50.81 -20.45
N ASP A 26 -87.13 -49.81 -20.33
CA ASP A 26 -85.84 -49.69 -21.04
C ASP A 26 -84.60 -49.74 -20.12
N LYS A 27 -84.69 -50.37 -18.94
CA LYS A 27 -83.55 -50.60 -18.02
C LYS A 27 -82.80 -49.35 -17.52
N GLN A 28 -83.25 -48.12 -17.80
CA GLN A 28 -82.56 -46.87 -17.46
C GLN A 28 -83.53 -45.77 -17.01
N VAL A 29 -83.17 -45.04 -15.94
CA VAL A 29 -83.84 -43.79 -15.55
C VAL A 29 -83.24 -42.66 -16.39
N LYS A 30 -84.05 -41.99 -17.20
CA LYS A 30 -83.61 -40.90 -18.09
C LYS A 30 -83.84 -39.54 -17.45
N ILE A 31 -82.89 -38.62 -17.62
CA ILE A 31 -83.02 -37.21 -17.31
C ILE A 31 -83.44 -36.50 -18.59
N VAL A 32 -84.60 -35.84 -18.57
CA VAL A 32 -85.11 -35.01 -19.66
C VAL A 32 -85.10 -33.54 -19.23
N ASP A 33 -85.00 -32.63 -20.20
CA ASP A 33 -85.16 -31.20 -19.92
C ASP A 33 -86.63 -30.74 -19.91
N GLY A 34 -86.86 -29.44 -19.75
CA GLY A 34 -88.20 -28.84 -19.76
C GLY A 34 -88.89 -28.84 -21.14
N GLN A 35 -88.28 -29.43 -22.17
CA GLN A 35 -88.80 -29.61 -23.52
C GLN A 35 -88.87 -31.10 -23.91
N ASP A 36 -88.88 -31.98 -22.90
CA ASP A 36 -88.90 -33.45 -23.00
C ASP A 36 -87.73 -34.06 -23.81
N GLN A 37 -86.64 -33.32 -24.00
CA GLN A 37 -85.46 -33.84 -24.70
C GLN A 37 -84.57 -34.63 -23.74
N GLU A 38 -84.16 -35.83 -24.15
CA GLU A 38 -83.27 -36.68 -23.37
C GLU A 38 -81.88 -36.05 -23.22
N ARG A 39 -81.45 -35.89 -21.97
CA ARG A 39 -80.16 -35.31 -21.60
C ARG A 39 -79.15 -36.34 -21.09
N GLY A 40 -79.59 -37.57 -20.84
CA GLY A 40 -78.77 -38.72 -20.46
C GLY A 40 -79.44 -39.55 -19.39
N SER A 41 -78.92 -40.75 -19.13
CA SER A 41 -79.43 -41.61 -18.06
C SER A 41 -78.78 -41.31 -16.71
N LEU A 42 -79.47 -41.65 -15.63
CA LEU A 42 -78.91 -41.65 -14.27
C LEU A 42 -77.66 -42.53 -14.19
N LYS A 43 -77.62 -43.64 -14.93
CA LYS A 43 -76.48 -44.55 -14.97
C LYS A 43 -75.23 -43.87 -15.55
N GLU A 44 -75.40 -43.19 -16.67
CA GLU A 44 -74.31 -42.44 -17.32
C GLU A 44 -73.87 -41.24 -16.48
N LEU A 45 -74.82 -40.43 -16.00
CA LEU A 45 -74.51 -39.18 -15.32
C LEU A 45 -74.06 -39.35 -13.86
N ALA A 46 -74.45 -40.44 -13.18
CA ALA A 46 -74.04 -40.66 -11.79
C ALA A 46 -72.87 -41.65 -11.63
N PHE A 47 -72.64 -42.56 -12.59
CA PHE A 47 -71.68 -43.67 -12.40
C PHE A 47 -70.69 -43.87 -13.55
N GLU A 48 -71.16 -43.95 -14.80
CA GLU A 48 -70.29 -44.36 -15.92
C GLU A 48 -69.54 -43.20 -16.58
N GLY A 49 -70.04 -41.97 -16.41
CA GLY A 49 -69.57 -40.80 -17.12
C GLY A 49 -70.18 -40.71 -18.51
N LYS A 50 -71.09 -39.76 -18.73
CA LYS A 50 -71.64 -39.53 -20.08
C LYS A 50 -70.50 -39.11 -21.02
N THR A 51 -70.37 -39.78 -22.16
CA THR A 51 -69.31 -39.46 -23.12
C THR A 51 -69.65 -38.17 -23.89
N VAL A 52 -68.72 -37.21 -23.91
CA VAL A 52 -68.81 -35.99 -24.72
C VAL A 52 -67.53 -35.86 -25.52
N ASN A 53 -67.65 -35.84 -26.85
CA ASN A 53 -66.53 -35.80 -27.76
C ASN A 53 -66.68 -34.60 -28.71
N GLY A 54 -65.97 -33.51 -28.42
CA GLY A 54 -66.11 -32.23 -29.13
C GLY A 54 -67.13 -31.26 -28.52
N GLY A 55 -67.08 -29.99 -28.95
CA GLY A 55 -67.89 -28.89 -28.41
C GLY A 55 -67.16 -28.04 -27.37
N SER A 56 -67.89 -27.25 -26.59
CA SER A 56 -67.34 -26.50 -25.45
C SER A 56 -67.69 -27.18 -24.13
N TYR A 57 -66.80 -27.12 -23.12
CA TYR A 57 -67.17 -27.51 -21.75
C TYR A 57 -68.40 -26.74 -21.24
N ARG A 58 -68.64 -25.53 -21.77
CA ARG A 58 -69.77 -24.66 -21.40
C ARG A 58 -71.12 -25.18 -21.89
N ASP A 59 -71.12 -26.08 -22.86
CA ASP A 59 -72.34 -26.73 -23.36
C ASP A 59 -72.84 -27.78 -22.36
N ILE A 60 -71.98 -28.22 -21.43
CA ILE A 60 -72.27 -29.24 -20.43
C ILE A 60 -72.83 -28.58 -19.16
N LYS A 61 -74.13 -28.33 -19.15
CA LYS A 61 -74.81 -27.57 -18.08
C LYS A 61 -75.52 -28.43 -17.02
N ILE A 62 -75.51 -29.75 -17.20
CA ILE A 62 -76.27 -30.68 -16.36
C ILE A 62 -75.35 -31.35 -15.36
N THR A 63 -75.78 -31.40 -14.10
CA THR A 63 -75.03 -32.06 -13.03
C THR A 63 -74.80 -33.52 -13.37
N GLY A 64 -73.55 -33.97 -13.29
CA GLY A 64 -73.17 -35.34 -13.57
C GLY A 64 -71.67 -35.51 -13.79
N LEU A 65 -71.28 -36.76 -13.97
CA LEU A 65 -69.96 -37.18 -14.39
C LEU A 65 -69.94 -37.29 -15.90
N TYR A 66 -68.85 -36.80 -16.51
CA TYR A 66 -68.66 -36.85 -17.96
C TYR A 66 -67.27 -37.38 -18.29
N LYS A 67 -67.22 -38.24 -19.30
CA LYS A 67 -65.99 -38.66 -19.96
C LYS A 67 -65.78 -37.75 -21.16
N VAL A 68 -64.87 -36.80 -21.06
CA VAL A 68 -64.71 -35.74 -22.05
C VAL A 68 -63.46 -35.91 -22.89
N ALA A 69 -63.56 -35.63 -24.18
CA ALA A 69 -62.45 -35.56 -25.12
C ALA A 69 -62.70 -34.46 -26.16
N HIS A 70 -61.62 -33.86 -26.68
CA HIS A 70 -61.67 -32.87 -27.78
C HIS A 70 -62.54 -31.63 -27.48
N LEU A 71 -62.74 -31.27 -26.22
CA LEU A 71 -63.49 -30.07 -25.84
C LEU A 71 -62.63 -28.80 -25.98
N SER A 72 -63.28 -27.72 -26.39
CA SER A 72 -62.73 -26.35 -26.39
C SER A 72 -62.93 -25.67 -25.03
N GLY A 73 -62.02 -24.73 -24.69
CA GLY A 73 -62.11 -23.91 -23.48
C GLY A 73 -61.65 -24.59 -22.18
N LEU A 74 -61.12 -25.81 -22.27
CA LEU A 74 -60.43 -26.50 -21.18
C LEU A 74 -59.09 -25.80 -20.85
N PRO A 75 -58.52 -26.01 -19.64
CA PRO A 75 -57.26 -25.37 -19.26
C PRO A 75 -56.10 -25.87 -20.11
N SER A 76 -55.01 -25.10 -20.16
CA SER A 76 -53.79 -25.48 -20.88
C SER A 76 -53.13 -26.78 -20.40
N ALA A 77 -53.43 -27.22 -19.17
CA ALA A 77 -52.97 -28.52 -18.67
C ALA A 77 -53.63 -29.71 -19.40
N TYR A 78 -54.82 -29.52 -19.97
CA TYR A 78 -55.49 -30.55 -20.76
C TYR A 78 -54.74 -30.76 -22.09
N ARG A 79 -54.31 -31.99 -22.34
CA ARG A 79 -53.68 -32.39 -23.59
C ARG A 79 -54.76 -32.66 -24.63
N ALA A 80 -54.73 -31.93 -25.74
CA ALA A 80 -55.71 -32.12 -26.81
C ALA A 80 -55.75 -33.58 -27.26
N GLY A 81 -56.93 -34.20 -27.19
CA GLY A 81 -57.15 -35.61 -27.55
C GLY A 81 -57.00 -36.62 -26.41
N SER A 82 -56.58 -36.21 -25.20
CA SER A 82 -56.65 -37.11 -24.04
C SER A 82 -58.08 -37.20 -23.50
N THR A 83 -58.41 -38.32 -22.86
CA THR A 83 -59.67 -38.46 -22.14
C THR A 83 -59.50 -37.91 -20.73
N ALA A 84 -60.42 -37.06 -20.29
CA ALA A 84 -60.44 -36.56 -18.91
C ALA A 84 -61.81 -36.82 -18.25
N ILE A 85 -61.84 -36.79 -16.93
CA ILE A 85 -63.08 -36.79 -16.16
C ILE A 85 -63.49 -35.34 -15.94
N LEU A 86 -64.71 -34.99 -16.31
CA LEU A 86 -65.33 -33.72 -15.97
C LEU A 86 -66.49 -33.98 -15.02
N SER A 87 -66.33 -33.58 -13.77
CA SER A 87 -67.42 -33.52 -12.80
C SER A 87 -68.09 -32.16 -12.91
N VAL A 88 -69.38 -32.15 -13.25
CA VAL A 88 -70.19 -30.92 -13.36
C VAL A 88 -71.19 -30.89 -12.22
N GLN A 89 -71.22 -29.77 -11.50
CA GLN A 89 -72.19 -29.48 -10.46
C GLN A 89 -72.87 -28.15 -10.76
N ALA A 90 -74.05 -28.24 -11.34
CA ALA A 90 -74.89 -27.10 -11.69
C ALA A 90 -76.00 -26.91 -10.64
N VAL A 91 -76.24 -25.65 -10.26
CA VAL A 91 -77.31 -25.23 -9.35
C VAL A 91 -78.23 -24.26 -10.09
N GLY A 92 -79.54 -24.45 -9.95
CA GLY A 92 -80.58 -23.65 -10.62
C GLY A 92 -81.33 -24.44 -11.69
N SER A 93 -82.03 -23.74 -12.58
CA SER A 93 -82.82 -24.35 -13.66
C SER A 93 -81.93 -25.13 -14.64
N MET A 94 -82.35 -26.33 -15.03
CA MET A 94 -81.55 -27.28 -15.83
C MET A 94 -80.99 -26.69 -17.14
N ASN A 95 -81.77 -25.85 -17.83
CA ASN A 95 -81.34 -25.22 -19.09
C ASN A 95 -80.57 -23.90 -18.89
N ASN A 96 -80.65 -23.31 -17.71
CA ASN A 96 -80.07 -22.00 -17.40
C ASN A 96 -79.63 -21.90 -15.92
N PRO A 97 -78.63 -22.71 -15.53
CA PRO A 97 -78.17 -22.77 -14.15
C PRO A 97 -77.60 -21.41 -13.70
N GLU A 98 -77.75 -21.12 -12.41
CA GLU A 98 -77.23 -19.91 -11.77
C GLU A 98 -75.72 -19.96 -11.63
N LEU A 99 -75.22 -21.15 -11.29
CA LEU A 99 -73.83 -21.41 -11.01
C LEU A 99 -73.49 -22.84 -11.42
N ILE A 100 -72.37 -23.00 -12.11
CA ILE A 100 -71.84 -24.31 -12.48
C ILE A 100 -70.40 -24.41 -11.99
N ARG A 101 -70.11 -25.40 -11.16
CA ARG A 101 -68.75 -25.81 -10.84
C ARG A 101 -68.34 -26.95 -11.76
N TYR A 102 -67.27 -26.73 -12.50
CA TYR A 102 -66.57 -27.73 -13.29
C TYR A 102 -65.32 -28.17 -12.53
N THR A 103 -65.15 -29.46 -12.34
CA THR A 103 -63.92 -30.06 -11.83
C THR A 103 -63.39 -31.03 -12.87
N LEU A 104 -62.33 -30.63 -13.54
CA LEU A 104 -61.60 -31.44 -14.51
C LEU A 104 -60.53 -32.24 -13.77
N ILE A 105 -60.51 -33.55 -13.97
CA ILE A 105 -59.49 -34.45 -13.45
C ILE A 105 -58.83 -35.10 -14.67
N LEU A 106 -57.55 -34.81 -14.85
CA LEU A 106 -56.75 -35.32 -15.96
C LEU A 106 -56.26 -36.75 -15.69
N ASP A 107 -55.75 -37.41 -16.73
CA ASP A 107 -55.21 -38.76 -16.67
C ASP A 107 -53.90 -38.87 -15.87
N ASP A 108 -53.17 -37.75 -15.73
CA ASP A 108 -52.01 -37.62 -14.85
C ASP A 108 -52.35 -37.23 -13.40
N GLY A 109 -53.65 -37.04 -13.09
CA GLY A 109 -54.14 -36.70 -11.77
C GLY A 109 -54.16 -35.19 -11.45
N ASP A 110 -53.80 -34.30 -12.37
CA ASP A 110 -54.02 -32.85 -12.16
C ASP A 110 -55.52 -32.54 -12.08
N ILE A 111 -55.89 -31.70 -11.11
CA ILE A 111 -57.27 -31.33 -10.82
C ILE A 111 -57.44 -29.83 -10.97
N GLN A 112 -58.25 -29.45 -11.95
CA GLN A 112 -58.54 -28.05 -12.23
C GLN A 112 -60.01 -27.75 -12.00
N THR A 113 -60.28 -26.67 -11.28
CA THR A 113 -61.64 -26.22 -11.02
C THR A 113 -61.91 -24.91 -11.72
N ASN A 114 -63.06 -24.79 -12.37
CA ASN A 114 -63.58 -23.56 -12.90
C ASN A 114 -65.04 -23.40 -12.46
N VAL A 115 -65.42 -22.18 -12.09
CA VAL A 115 -66.79 -21.85 -11.71
C VAL A 115 -67.30 -20.82 -12.69
N VAL A 116 -68.41 -21.14 -13.36
CA VAL A 116 -69.08 -20.27 -14.33
C VAL A 116 -70.42 -19.84 -13.76
N LYS A 117 -70.70 -18.54 -13.80
CA LYS A 117 -71.98 -17.95 -13.41
C LYS A 117 -72.91 -17.79 -14.61
N ARG A 118 -74.21 -17.64 -14.36
CA ARG A 118 -75.23 -17.41 -15.41
C ARG A 118 -74.92 -16.23 -16.32
N ASP A 119 -74.35 -15.16 -15.78
CA ASP A 119 -73.94 -13.95 -16.52
C ASP A 119 -72.72 -14.18 -17.45
N GLY A 120 -72.19 -15.40 -17.50
CA GLY A 120 -71.05 -15.79 -18.32
C GLY A 120 -69.70 -15.59 -17.64
N ASN A 121 -69.64 -14.85 -16.53
CA ASN A 121 -68.41 -14.62 -15.77
C ASN A 121 -67.88 -15.93 -15.19
N GLU A 122 -66.56 -16.09 -15.18
CA GLU A 122 -65.91 -17.29 -14.68
C GLU A 122 -64.74 -17.00 -13.74
N SER A 123 -64.41 -17.96 -12.88
CA SER A 123 -63.19 -17.90 -12.06
C SER A 123 -61.92 -18.14 -12.88
N GLY A 124 -62.06 -18.68 -14.09
CA GLY A 124 -61.01 -19.34 -14.84
C GLY A 124 -60.67 -20.69 -14.21
N TRP A 125 -59.96 -21.52 -14.96
CA TRP A 125 -59.42 -22.77 -14.45
C TRP A 125 -58.29 -22.50 -13.44
N LYS A 126 -58.40 -23.09 -12.26
CA LYS A 126 -57.45 -22.95 -11.15
C LYS A 126 -57.11 -24.33 -10.60
N SER A 127 -55.82 -24.66 -10.49
CA SER A 127 -55.37 -25.88 -9.82
C SER A 127 -55.60 -25.75 -8.31
N GLY A 128 -56.31 -26.71 -7.70
CA GLY A 128 -56.67 -26.67 -6.27
C GLY A 128 -57.59 -25.52 -5.80
N GLY A 129 -58.12 -24.70 -6.72
CA GLY A 129 -59.08 -23.62 -6.45
C GLY A 129 -58.46 -22.23 -6.19
N LYS A 130 -59.31 -21.20 -6.21
CA LYS A 130 -58.89 -19.78 -6.19
C LYS A 130 -58.07 -19.40 -4.95
N SER A 131 -58.41 -19.92 -3.77
CA SER A 131 -57.72 -19.56 -2.52
C SER A 131 -56.27 -20.06 -2.51
N LEU A 132 -56.05 -21.31 -2.93
CA LEU A 132 -54.72 -21.92 -2.98
C LEU A 132 -53.82 -21.22 -4.01
N GLU A 133 -54.34 -20.98 -5.21
CA GLU A 133 -53.62 -20.22 -6.25
C GLU A 133 -53.18 -18.85 -5.74
N ASN A 134 -54.09 -18.10 -5.09
CA ASN A 134 -53.77 -16.79 -4.53
C ASN A 134 -52.67 -16.86 -3.44
N ALA A 135 -52.71 -17.90 -2.59
CA ALA A 135 -51.68 -18.11 -1.57
C ALA A 135 -50.32 -18.40 -2.20
N ILE A 136 -50.26 -19.25 -3.22
CA ILE A 136 -49.03 -19.57 -3.97
C ILE A 136 -48.48 -18.32 -4.67
N GLN A 137 -49.34 -17.52 -5.29
CA GLN A 137 -48.94 -16.26 -5.94
C GLN A 137 -48.39 -15.25 -4.92
N THR A 138 -49.00 -15.18 -3.73
CA THR A 138 -48.52 -14.34 -2.63
C THR A 138 -47.13 -14.79 -2.16
N LEU A 139 -46.94 -16.08 -1.93
CA LEU A 139 -45.63 -16.64 -1.55
C LEU A 139 -44.58 -16.40 -2.63
N ARG A 140 -44.93 -16.59 -3.90
CA ARG A 140 -44.03 -16.31 -5.04
C ARG A 140 -43.65 -14.84 -5.09
N SER A 141 -44.61 -13.93 -4.86
CA SER A 141 -44.35 -12.50 -4.77
C SER A 141 -43.44 -12.17 -3.59
N GLN A 142 -43.73 -12.69 -2.40
CA GLN A 142 -42.90 -12.52 -1.20
C GLN A 142 -41.48 -13.01 -1.44
N LEU A 143 -41.29 -14.21 -2.02
CA LEU A 143 -39.98 -14.76 -2.32
C LEU A 143 -39.22 -13.95 -3.38
N ASN A 144 -39.89 -13.49 -4.44
CA ASN A 144 -39.27 -12.66 -5.47
C ASN A 144 -38.93 -11.24 -4.96
N SER A 145 -39.75 -10.71 -4.06
CA SER A 145 -39.51 -9.43 -3.38
C SER A 145 -38.56 -9.57 -2.18
N HIS A 146 -38.24 -10.81 -1.78
CA HIS A 146 -37.32 -11.07 -0.69
C HIS A 146 -35.91 -10.81 -1.22
N ASN A 147 -35.46 -9.57 -1.06
CA ASN A 147 -34.06 -9.26 -1.17
C ASN A 147 -33.33 -9.97 -0.01
N HIS A 148 -32.14 -10.48 -0.26
CA HIS A 148 -31.15 -10.53 0.80
C HIS A 148 -30.74 -9.09 1.00
N ASP A 149 -31.58 -8.36 1.74
CA ASP A 149 -31.43 -6.95 2.07
C ASP A 149 -29.97 -6.69 2.40
N ASP A 150 -29.42 -5.60 1.89
CA ASP A 150 -27.99 -5.22 1.86
C ASP A 150 -27.32 -5.17 3.26
N ARG A 151 -28.10 -5.51 4.30
CA ARG A 151 -27.74 -5.79 5.68
C ARG A 151 -26.90 -7.06 5.87
N TYR A 152 -26.82 -7.99 4.90
CA TYR A 152 -26.05 -9.22 5.08
C TYR A 152 -24.97 -9.40 4.01
N VAL A 153 -23.72 -9.54 4.47
CA VAL A 153 -22.61 -9.98 3.63
C VAL A 153 -22.93 -11.38 3.10
N ARG A 154 -22.82 -11.58 1.78
CA ARG A 154 -23.05 -12.89 1.15
C ARG A 154 -22.23 -13.97 1.84
N LEU A 155 -22.91 -15.01 2.30
CA LEU A 155 -22.31 -16.10 3.07
C LEU A 155 -21.30 -16.93 2.27
N LYS A 156 -21.32 -16.87 0.92
CA LYS A 156 -20.25 -17.43 0.07
C LYS A 156 -20.33 -16.93 -1.38
N GLY A 157 -19.18 -16.59 -1.97
CA GLY A 157 -18.97 -16.67 -3.43
C GLY A 157 -19.53 -15.57 -4.32
N GLY A 158 -19.79 -14.35 -3.82
CA GLY A 158 -20.21 -13.23 -4.67
C GLY A 158 -19.57 -11.89 -4.30
N ALA A 159 -19.32 -11.03 -5.30
CA ALA A 159 -18.71 -9.70 -5.14
C ALA A 159 -19.74 -8.59 -4.92
N LEU A 160 -19.58 -7.75 -3.87
CA LEU A 160 -20.43 -6.59 -3.62
C LEU A 160 -20.42 -5.68 -4.86
N GLN A 161 -21.60 -5.41 -5.43
CA GLN A 161 -21.73 -4.66 -6.68
C GLN A 161 -21.83 -3.14 -6.46
N SER A 162 -21.89 -2.69 -5.21
CA SER A 162 -22.04 -1.28 -4.81
C SER A 162 -21.22 -0.99 -3.54
N ASP A 163 -21.28 0.25 -3.03
CA ASP A 163 -20.59 0.65 -1.81
C ASP A 163 -21.25 0.07 -0.55
N LEU A 164 -20.43 -0.30 0.43
CA LEU A 164 -20.88 -0.63 1.78
C LEU A 164 -20.90 0.65 2.63
N ASN A 165 -22.08 1.22 2.86
CA ASN A 165 -22.24 2.37 3.75
C ASN A 165 -22.34 1.94 5.22
N LEU A 166 -21.50 2.52 6.08
CA LEU A 166 -21.53 2.33 7.52
C LEU A 166 -22.05 3.63 8.18
N SER A 167 -23.08 3.53 9.01
CA SER A 167 -23.53 4.67 9.83
C SER A 167 -22.43 5.10 10.81
N SER A 168 -22.43 6.36 11.25
CA SER A 168 -21.48 6.86 12.26
C SER A 168 -21.43 5.93 13.48
N GLY A 169 -20.21 5.62 13.95
CA GLY A 169 -19.96 4.70 15.05
C GLY A 169 -20.15 3.21 14.71
N ARG A 170 -20.31 2.84 13.43
CA ARG A 170 -20.33 1.45 12.96
C ARG A 170 -19.01 1.09 12.27
N GLY A 171 -18.67 -0.19 12.27
CA GLY A 171 -17.44 -0.72 11.71
C GLY A 171 -17.59 -2.16 11.23
N LEU A 172 -16.63 -2.63 10.45
CA LEU A 172 -16.40 -4.04 10.17
C LEU A 172 -15.59 -4.63 11.32
N THR A 173 -16.22 -5.46 12.15
CA THR A 173 -15.57 -6.09 13.30
C THR A 173 -14.99 -7.46 12.95
N GLY A 174 -13.80 -7.75 13.49
CA GLY A 174 -13.28 -9.12 13.53
C GLY A 174 -14.01 -9.95 14.60
N THR A 175 -13.72 -11.26 14.64
CA THR A 175 -14.37 -12.23 15.54
C THR A 175 -14.29 -11.92 17.04
N ASN A 176 -13.47 -10.95 17.45
CA ASN A 176 -13.28 -10.55 18.85
C ASN A 176 -13.93 -9.19 19.18
N GLY A 177 -14.81 -8.66 18.33
CA GLY A 177 -15.54 -7.40 18.57
C GLY A 177 -14.74 -6.12 18.30
N ASN A 178 -13.46 -6.23 17.95
CA ASN A 178 -12.62 -5.10 17.58
C ASN A 178 -12.87 -4.68 16.12
N ASN A 179 -13.01 -3.37 15.88
CA ASN A 179 -13.15 -2.80 14.53
C ASN A 179 -11.85 -2.99 13.72
N ILE A 180 -11.97 -3.50 12.48
CA ILE A 180 -10.88 -3.61 11.50
C ILE A 180 -10.87 -2.34 10.61
N ILE A 181 -12.05 -1.90 10.17
CA ILE A 181 -12.28 -0.63 9.47
C ILE A 181 -13.57 -0.03 10.01
N GLY A 182 -13.58 1.26 10.35
CA GLY A 182 -14.79 1.94 10.82
C GLY A 182 -14.67 3.45 10.73
N THR A 183 -15.71 4.14 11.19
CA THR A 183 -15.73 5.60 11.26
C THR A 183 -15.79 6.02 12.71
N ASP A 184 -14.94 6.97 13.11
CA ASP A 184 -15.00 7.53 14.46
C ASP A 184 -16.23 8.42 14.66
N SER A 185 -16.43 8.90 15.88
CA SER A 185 -17.56 9.78 16.22
C SER A 185 -17.53 11.11 15.45
N SER A 186 -16.40 11.46 14.84
CA SER A 186 -16.20 12.66 14.02
C SER A 186 -16.32 12.39 12.53
N GLY A 187 -16.59 11.14 12.12
CA GLY A 187 -16.72 10.76 10.72
C GLY A 187 -15.38 10.51 10.00
N ASN A 188 -14.25 10.44 10.72
CA ASN A 188 -12.99 10.06 10.11
C ASN A 188 -12.92 8.54 9.93
N THR A 189 -12.40 8.08 8.78
CA THR A 189 -12.14 6.66 8.56
C THR A 189 -10.95 6.20 9.40
N GLN A 190 -11.16 5.16 10.20
CA GLN A 190 -10.14 4.50 11.01
C GLN A 190 -9.89 3.08 10.46
N ILE A 191 -8.61 2.73 10.30
CA ILE A 191 -8.17 1.39 9.95
C ILE A 191 -7.31 0.87 11.11
N GLY A 192 -7.73 -0.24 11.71
CA GLY A 192 -7.15 -0.79 12.95
C GLY A 192 -7.88 -0.38 14.23
N SER A 193 -7.47 -0.97 15.36
CA SER A 193 -8.03 -0.75 16.69
C SER A 193 -6.90 -0.81 17.73
N SER A 194 -7.00 -0.04 18.82
CA SER A 194 -6.00 -0.02 19.90
C SER A 194 -5.70 -1.40 20.52
N GLY A 195 -6.64 -2.34 20.42
CA GLY A 195 -6.50 -3.71 20.92
C GLY A 195 -6.06 -4.75 19.87
N VAL A 196 -5.81 -4.36 18.61
CA VAL A 196 -5.44 -5.28 17.53
C VAL A 196 -4.25 -4.74 16.76
N LYS A 197 -3.19 -5.55 16.64
CA LYS A 197 -2.06 -5.23 15.78
C LYS A 197 -2.53 -5.13 14.32
N LEU A 198 -2.44 -3.93 13.74
CA LEU A 198 -2.55 -3.75 12.30
C LEU A 198 -1.22 -4.13 11.64
N THR A 199 -1.24 -5.14 10.77
CA THR A 199 -0.08 -5.53 9.94
C THR A 199 -0.40 -5.23 8.48
N LEU A 200 0.35 -4.32 7.87
CA LEU A 200 0.25 -3.99 6.45
C LEU A 200 1.40 -4.69 5.72
N ALA A 201 1.11 -5.77 4.99
CA ALA A 201 2.12 -6.67 4.41
C ALA A 201 2.47 -6.33 2.94
N GLY A 202 2.61 -5.04 2.62
CA GLY A 202 3.08 -4.57 1.31
C GLY A 202 4.57 -4.23 1.34
N SER A 203 5.27 -4.37 0.20
CA SER A 203 6.65 -3.87 0.06
C SER A 203 6.73 -2.35 0.05
N GLU A 204 5.61 -1.66 -0.17
CA GLU A 204 5.50 -0.21 -0.14
C GLU A 204 4.08 0.22 0.29
N ILE A 205 4.00 1.30 1.07
CA ILE A 205 2.74 1.95 1.46
C ILE A 205 2.88 3.43 1.09
N THR A 206 2.00 3.92 0.22
CA THR A 206 1.98 5.31 -0.25
C THR A 206 0.67 6.01 0.09
N THR A 207 0.71 7.34 0.18
CA THR A 207 -0.50 8.17 0.19
C THR A 207 -1.18 8.18 -1.19
N ASP A 208 -2.37 8.77 -1.27
CA ASP A 208 -3.12 9.04 -2.51
C ASP A 208 -2.32 9.87 -3.54
N ARG A 209 -1.38 10.69 -3.05
CA ARG A 209 -0.45 11.50 -3.86
C ARG A 209 0.88 10.80 -4.16
N GLY A 210 0.99 9.51 -3.86
CA GLY A 210 2.20 8.73 -4.09
C GLY A 210 3.35 9.00 -3.11
N ALA A 211 3.11 9.73 -2.02
CA ALA A 211 4.15 9.97 -1.02
C ALA A 211 4.37 8.70 -0.18
N LYS A 212 5.63 8.29 -0.01
CA LYS A 212 5.98 7.12 0.82
C LYS A 212 5.69 7.39 2.29
N ILE A 213 5.14 6.38 2.98
CA ILE A 213 4.98 6.41 4.44
C ILE A 213 6.25 5.83 5.09
N TRP A 214 6.85 6.62 5.97
CA TRP A 214 8.04 6.23 6.73
C TRP A 214 7.65 5.58 8.06
N HIS A 215 8.31 4.47 8.38
CA HIS A 215 8.18 3.73 9.63
C HIS A 215 9.52 3.14 10.03
N SER A 216 9.60 2.56 11.24
CA SER A 216 10.84 2.02 11.83
C SER A 216 11.50 0.84 11.08
N GLY A 217 10.95 0.43 9.94
CA GLY A 217 11.49 -0.64 9.08
C GLY A 217 12.01 -0.11 7.74
N ASN A 218 11.80 1.17 7.45
CA ASN A 218 12.35 1.87 6.29
C ASN A 218 12.95 3.24 6.67
N ASP A 219 13.24 3.48 7.95
CA ASP A 219 13.88 4.69 8.50
C ASP A 219 15.41 4.52 8.56
N GLY A 220 16.06 4.54 7.40
CA GLY A 220 17.53 4.39 7.39
C GLY A 220 18.16 4.53 6.02
N ALA A 221 19.35 3.95 5.86
CA ALA A 221 20.01 3.85 4.56
C ALA A 221 19.06 3.17 3.56
N TYR A 222 19.01 3.69 2.32
CA TYR A 222 18.12 3.22 1.25
C TYR A 222 16.62 3.49 1.45
N SER A 223 16.24 4.22 2.50
CA SER A 223 14.92 4.83 2.60
C SER A 223 14.66 5.70 1.37
N GLY A 224 15.59 6.59 1.04
CA GLY A 224 15.33 7.71 0.13
C GLY A 224 14.87 8.95 0.88
N LEU A 225 14.82 8.90 2.22
CA LEU A 225 14.92 10.08 3.05
C LEU A 225 16.36 10.58 3.00
N ASP A 226 16.54 11.88 2.86
CA ASP A 226 17.83 12.54 3.07
C ASP A 226 18.22 12.61 4.57
N ALA A 227 17.73 11.68 5.41
CA ALA A 227 18.00 11.65 6.85
C ALA A 227 19.47 11.29 7.17
N ASP A 228 20.17 10.66 6.22
CA ASP A 228 21.61 10.38 6.27
C ASP A 228 22.47 11.53 5.71
N LYS A 229 21.83 12.61 5.24
CA LYS A 229 22.49 13.80 4.71
C LYS A 229 22.20 15.01 5.58
N LEU A 230 23.23 15.82 5.82
CA LEU A 230 23.08 17.14 6.42
C LEU A 230 23.25 18.19 5.32
N GLY A 231 22.19 18.92 5.00
CA GLY A 231 22.23 19.90 3.90
C GLY A 231 22.57 19.28 2.53
N GLY A 232 22.06 18.07 2.25
CA GLY A 232 22.32 17.34 1.00
C GLY A 232 23.70 16.68 0.90
N THR A 233 24.51 16.80 1.94
CA THR A 233 25.90 16.33 1.99
C THR A 233 25.99 15.08 2.87
N SER A 234 26.71 14.04 2.41
CA SER A 234 26.89 12.79 3.15
C SER A 234 27.70 13.01 4.43
N HIS A 235 27.44 12.21 5.49
CA HIS A 235 28.21 12.25 6.73
C HIS A 235 29.74 12.09 6.53
N THR A 236 30.17 11.48 5.43
CA THR A 236 31.59 11.24 5.09
C THR A 236 32.35 12.50 4.71
N GLN A 237 31.64 13.60 4.41
CA GLN A 237 32.22 14.88 4.01
C GLN A 237 32.46 15.82 5.20
N PHE A 238 32.09 15.42 6.42
CA PHE A 238 32.30 16.20 7.63
C PHE A 238 33.46 15.64 8.47
N LEU A 239 34.23 16.54 9.10
CA LEU A 239 35.30 16.15 10.01
C LEU A 239 34.71 15.61 11.32
N ARG A 240 35.17 14.43 11.76
CA ARG A 240 34.73 13.79 13.01
C ARG A 240 35.64 14.19 14.17
N LYS A 241 35.05 14.42 15.35
CA LYS A 241 35.80 14.77 16.58
C LYS A 241 36.28 13.57 17.39
N ASP A 242 35.71 12.40 17.14
CA ASP A 242 35.78 11.20 17.97
C ASP A 242 36.66 10.09 17.38
N VAL A 243 37.03 10.20 16.10
CA VAL A 243 37.84 9.22 15.39
C VAL A 243 38.89 9.89 14.52
N LYS A 244 39.94 9.14 14.18
CA LYS A 244 40.94 9.59 13.21
C LYS A 244 40.25 9.97 11.91
N SER A 245 40.50 11.20 11.46
CA SER A 245 39.96 11.74 10.23
C SER A 245 41.08 12.16 9.28
N THR A 246 40.81 12.10 7.98
CA THR A 246 41.73 12.58 6.94
C THR A 246 41.05 13.68 6.15
N ILE A 247 41.74 14.78 5.90
CA ILE A 247 41.26 15.90 5.09
C ILE A 247 41.95 15.79 3.73
N ASN A 248 41.17 15.54 2.67
CA ASN A 248 41.68 15.39 1.29
C ASN A 248 41.64 16.70 0.49
N ALA A 249 41.48 17.84 1.17
CA ALA A 249 41.35 19.17 0.60
C ALA A 249 42.06 20.20 1.48
N ASP A 250 42.15 21.44 1.01
CA ASP A 250 42.73 22.53 1.80
C ASP A 250 41.87 22.84 3.04
N LEU A 251 42.52 22.91 4.21
CA LEU A 251 41.88 23.36 5.45
C LEU A 251 42.37 24.78 5.80
N THR A 252 41.46 25.74 5.74
CA THR A 252 41.72 27.09 6.26
C THR A 252 41.23 27.20 7.71
N VAL A 253 42.14 27.52 8.64
CA VAL A 253 41.81 27.78 10.04
C VAL A 253 41.91 29.29 10.29
N GLY A 254 40.78 29.97 10.41
CA GLY A 254 40.74 31.43 10.65
C GLY A 254 41.15 31.85 12.08
N GLY A 255 41.31 30.89 12.99
CA GLY A 255 41.72 31.10 14.37
C GLY A 255 43.04 30.41 14.73
N LYS A 256 43.29 30.27 16.03
CA LYS A 256 44.49 29.57 16.54
C LYS A 256 44.36 28.05 16.36
N LEU A 257 45.28 27.44 15.60
CA LEU A 257 45.48 25.99 15.62
C LEU A 257 46.35 25.59 16.83
N THR A 258 45.87 24.70 17.69
CA THR A 258 46.60 24.19 18.87
C THR A 258 46.69 22.66 18.81
N VAL A 259 47.88 22.09 18.96
CA VAL A 259 48.12 20.64 19.04
C VAL A 259 48.60 20.32 20.46
N ASN A 260 47.70 19.82 21.31
CA ASN A 260 48.01 19.59 22.74
C ASN A 260 48.74 18.26 22.99
N ASN A 261 48.57 17.26 22.11
CA ASN A 261 49.19 15.93 22.22
C ASN A 261 49.51 15.39 20.81
N GLY A 262 50.79 15.37 20.43
CA GLY A 262 51.26 14.87 19.14
C GLY A 262 52.19 15.84 18.41
N SER A 263 52.65 15.45 17.22
CA SER A 263 53.50 16.26 16.35
C SER A 263 52.72 16.74 15.12
N LEU A 264 52.89 18.00 14.74
CA LEU A 264 52.42 18.51 13.45
C LEU A 264 53.55 18.37 12.43
N ALA A 265 53.41 17.44 11.49
CA ALA A 265 54.33 17.33 10.35
C ALA A 265 53.86 18.26 9.23
N ILE A 266 54.71 19.20 8.82
CA ILE A 266 54.41 20.16 7.76
C ILE A 266 55.53 20.11 6.72
N ASN A 267 55.17 19.89 5.45
CA ASN A 267 56.15 19.85 4.36
C ASN A 267 56.74 21.23 4.06
N ASN A 268 55.87 22.25 3.99
CA ASN A 268 56.25 23.63 3.72
C ASN A 268 55.50 24.56 4.68
N VAL A 269 56.21 25.49 5.31
CA VAL A 269 55.58 26.52 6.14
C VAL A 269 55.82 27.88 5.52
N ASN A 270 54.75 28.54 5.07
CA ASN A 270 54.79 29.92 4.59
C ASN A 270 54.20 30.83 5.67
N PHE A 271 55.05 31.65 6.29
CA PHE A 271 54.61 32.63 7.28
C PHE A 271 54.42 33.99 6.60
N ASN A 272 53.17 34.41 6.42
CA ASN A 272 52.83 35.76 5.97
C ASN A 272 52.06 36.48 7.08
N PRO A 273 52.74 36.93 8.15
CA PRO A 273 52.07 37.51 9.30
C PRO A 273 51.44 38.85 8.93
N VAL A 274 50.14 38.98 9.24
CA VAL A 274 49.44 40.25 9.15
C VAL A 274 49.45 40.87 10.55
N GLY A 275 50.40 41.76 10.84
CA GLY A 275 50.59 42.40 12.15
C GLY A 275 51.83 41.95 12.94
N VAL A 276 51.88 42.26 14.24
CA VAL A 276 53.02 41.97 15.15
C VAL A 276 53.01 40.52 15.64
N GLY A 277 53.44 39.58 14.80
CA GLY A 277 53.62 38.19 15.22
C GLY A 277 54.34 37.33 14.19
N GLY A 278 55.62 37.05 14.40
CA GLY A 278 56.41 36.08 13.60
C GLY A 278 56.29 34.65 14.12
N LEU A 279 56.89 33.70 13.38
CA LEU A 279 57.07 32.32 13.84
C LEU A 279 57.99 32.30 15.08
N ARG A 280 57.48 31.80 16.20
CA ARG A 280 58.29 31.51 17.39
C ARG A 280 58.64 30.03 17.43
N ILE A 281 59.87 29.66 17.06
CA ILE A 281 60.42 28.34 17.37
C ILE A 281 61.19 28.46 18.69
N GLY A 282 60.47 28.46 19.82
CA GLY A 282 61.04 28.45 21.17
C GLY A 282 61.89 29.67 21.55
N LYS A 283 63.06 29.85 20.93
CA LYS A 283 64.05 30.92 21.19
C LYS A 283 64.67 31.56 19.93
N MET A 284 64.17 31.24 18.74
CA MET A 284 64.58 31.88 17.48
C MET A 284 63.35 32.43 16.77
N TYR A 285 63.40 33.69 16.33
CA TYR A 285 62.41 34.26 15.42
C TYR A 285 63.07 35.09 14.33
N ILE A 286 62.45 35.09 13.15
CA ILE A 286 62.78 36.00 12.06
C ILE A 286 61.74 37.12 12.09
N ASP A 287 62.18 38.37 12.23
CA ASP A 287 61.28 39.52 12.23
C ASP A 287 60.75 39.85 10.83
N ASN A 288 59.82 40.80 10.75
CA ASN A 288 59.21 41.22 9.49
C ASN A 288 60.16 41.97 8.54
N THR A 289 61.40 42.20 8.94
CA THR A 289 62.48 42.77 8.11
C THR A 289 63.46 41.70 7.61
N GLY A 290 63.23 40.43 7.99
CA GLY A 290 64.10 39.31 7.62
C GLY A 290 65.31 39.13 8.55
N LYS A 291 65.37 39.85 9.67
CA LYS A 291 66.44 39.73 10.66
C LYS A 291 66.18 38.52 11.56
N LEU A 292 67.17 37.64 11.69
CA LEU A 292 67.14 36.53 12.65
C LEU A 292 67.61 37.04 14.01
N GLU A 293 66.74 37.00 15.01
CA GLU A 293 67.04 37.38 16.38
C GLU A 293 66.96 36.15 17.31
N THR A 294 67.92 36.05 18.23
CA THR A 294 67.97 34.99 19.25
C THR A 294 67.99 35.62 20.64
N GLU A 295 67.11 35.18 21.54
CA GLU A 295 67.15 35.60 22.95
C GLU A 295 67.99 34.62 23.76
N GLY A 296 69.19 35.05 24.16
CA GLY A 296 70.18 34.26 24.91
C GLY A 296 71.35 33.74 24.07
N ASP A 297 72.23 32.93 24.68
CA ASP A 297 73.43 32.40 24.01
C ASP A 297 73.06 31.40 22.90
N LEU A 298 73.72 31.53 21.75
CA LEU A 298 73.73 30.52 20.71
C LEU A 298 74.82 29.48 21.03
N THR A 299 74.45 28.42 21.74
CA THR A 299 75.40 27.54 22.45
C THR A 299 75.98 26.38 21.63
N SER A 300 75.41 26.05 20.46
CA SER A 300 75.91 24.97 19.60
C SER A 300 75.65 25.25 18.13
N ILE A 301 76.71 25.64 17.41
CA ILE A 301 76.72 25.73 15.95
C ILE A 301 77.71 24.68 15.48
N ASP A 302 77.23 23.66 14.78
CA ASP A 302 78.09 22.67 14.15
C ASP A 302 78.53 23.23 12.78
N GLY A 303 79.80 23.65 12.68
CA GLY A 303 80.38 24.22 11.45
C GLY A 303 80.66 25.73 11.49
N HIS A 304 80.02 26.50 10.61
CA HIS A 304 80.38 27.88 10.29
C HIS A 304 79.18 28.84 10.38
N VAL A 305 79.38 30.03 10.96
CA VAL A 305 78.48 31.17 10.77
C VAL A 305 78.98 31.95 9.57
N ARG A 306 78.31 31.78 8.42
CA ARG A 306 78.73 32.38 7.15
C ARG A 306 77.92 33.63 6.82
N LEU A 307 78.63 34.72 6.54
CA LEU A 307 78.10 35.98 6.07
C LEU A 307 78.37 36.06 4.55
N LYS A 308 77.28 36.15 3.78
CA LYS A 308 77.31 36.28 2.32
C LYS A 308 76.45 37.47 1.92
N ASN A 309 76.87 38.19 0.88
CA ASN A 309 76.07 39.28 0.32
C ASN A 309 74.98 38.76 -0.65
N SER A 310 75.14 37.54 -1.17
CA SER A 310 74.16 36.89 -2.05
C SER A 310 74.30 35.36 -2.02
N VAL A 311 73.38 34.66 -2.67
CA VAL A 311 73.42 33.18 -2.78
C VAL A 311 74.64 32.68 -3.57
N SER A 312 75.15 33.48 -4.50
CA SER A 312 76.33 33.15 -5.34
C SER A 312 77.66 33.61 -4.73
N ASP A 313 77.62 34.47 -3.72
CA ASP A 313 78.81 34.89 -2.99
C ASP A 313 79.33 33.74 -2.12
N ASN A 314 80.63 33.48 -2.16
CA ASN A 314 81.26 32.48 -1.31
C ASN A 314 81.32 32.96 0.15
N GLY A 315 81.45 34.28 0.35
CA GLY A 315 81.38 34.97 1.64
C GLY A 315 82.53 34.69 2.60
N SER A 316 82.35 35.10 3.84
CA SER A 316 83.29 34.87 4.95
C SER A 316 82.58 34.22 6.13
N SER A 317 83.31 33.51 7.00
CA SER A 317 82.68 32.91 8.17
C SER A 317 83.51 32.99 9.45
N LEU A 318 82.81 33.10 10.58
CA LEU A 318 83.33 32.66 11.86
C LEU A 318 83.14 31.15 11.99
N SER A 319 84.23 30.46 12.27
CA SER A 319 84.32 29.01 12.10
C SER A 319 85.01 28.38 13.28
N ARG A 320 84.68 27.12 13.59
CA ARG A 320 85.42 26.33 14.56
C ARG A 320 85.71 24.96 13.98
N ASP A 321 86.97 24.54 14.10
CA ASP A 321 87.40 23.17 13.79
C ASP A 321 88.26 22.64 14.96
N GLY A 322 87.76 21.60 15.62
CA GLY A 322 88.32 21.07 16.85
C GLY A 322 88.54 22.14 17.92
N LYS A 323 89.80 22.51 18.14
CA LYS A 323 90.24 23.49 19.15
C LYS A 323 90.60 24.86 18.57
N GLU A 324 90.50 25.03 17.25
CA GLU A 324 90.75 26.31 16.59
C GLU A 324 89.45 27.02 16.26
N THR A 325 89.38 28.30 16.60
CA THR A 325 88.34 29.22 16.12
C THR A 325 88.98 30.16 15.12
N TYR A 326 88.38 30.37 13.95
CA TYR A 326 89.00 31.16 12.89
C TYR A 326 87.99 31.92 12.04
N LEU A 327 88.47 33.01 11.44
CA LEU A 327 87.78 33.70 10.36
C LEU A 327 88.27 33.11 9.03
N TYR A 328 87.34 32.56 8.27
CA TYR A 328 87.61 31.90 7.00
C TYR A 328 87.10 32.74 5.83
N ASP A 329 87.96 32.92 4.85
CA ASP A 329 87.62 33.49 3.55
C ASP A 329 87.36 32.35 2.57
N TRP A 330 86.10 32.19 2.17
CA TRP A 330 85.68 31.12 1.28
C TRP A 330 85.93 31.44 -0.19
N ALA A 331 86.13 32.72 -0.54
CA ALA A 331 86.45 33.10 -1.91
C ALA A 331 87.86 32.63 -2.27
N ASP A 332 88.80 32.83 -1.35
CA ASP A 332 90.21 32.46 -1.53
C ASP A 332 90.61 31.16 -0.82
N ASN A 333 89.65 30.47 -0.19
CA ASN A 333 89.82 29.21 0.52
C ASN A 333 90.97 29.24 1.56
N LYS A 334 91.02 30.30 2.37
CA LYS A 334 92.12 30.55 3.33
C LYS A 334 91.62 31.07 4.66
N LYS A 335 92.39 30.83 5.72
CA LYS A 335 92.19 31.46 7.03
C LYS A 335 92.75 32.88 6.99
N ALA A 336 91.94 33.86 7.40
CA ALA A 336 92.41 35.23 7.60
C ALA A 336 93.06 35.37 8.98
N PHE A 337 92.36 34.88 10.01
CA PHE A 337 92.79 34.88 11.40
C PHE A 337 92.43 33.56 12.04
N SER A 338 93.26 33.05 12.95
CA SER A 338 92.93 31.88 13.76
C SER A 338 93.35 32.07 15.21
N PHE A 339 92.55 31.52 16.11
CA PHE A 339 92.84 31.41 17.52
C PHE A 339 92.87 29.94 17.90
N ASN A 340 94.01 29.47 18.40
CA ASN A 340 94.14 28.10 18.90
C ASN A 340 93.91 28.07 20.41
N GLY A 341 92.76 27.55 20.84
CA GLY A 341 92.36 27.54 22.24
C GLY A 341 93.23 26.70 23.16
N SER A 342 94.08 25.80 22.65
CA SER A 342 95.04 25.05 23.48
C SER A 342 96.34 25.80 23.73
N ARG A 343 96.74 26.67 22.80
CA ARG A 343 97.98 27.44 22.89
C ARG A 343 97.74 28.88 23.35
N GLY A 344 96.49 29.37 23.30
CA GLY A 344 96.15 30.75 23.60
C GLY A 344 96.72 31.74 22.59
N VAL A 345 97.09 31.28 21.39
CA VAL A 345 97.75 32.09 20.36
C VAL A 345 96.71 32.60 19.36
N PHE A 346 96.80 33.90 19.04
CA PHE A 346 96.10 34.54 17.95
C PHE A 346 97.06 34.71 16.77
N ASP A 347 96.78 34.01 15.68
CA ASP A 347 97.56 34.01 14.45
C ASP A 347 96.87 34.85 13.39
N VAL A 348 97.65 35.77 12.80
CA VAL A 348 97.30 36.46 11.57
C VAL A 348 97.86 35.63 10.42
N VAL A 349 96.99 34.81 9.81
CA VAL A 349 97.41 33.78 8.84
C VAL A 349 97.55 34.38 7.44
N SER A 350 96.79 35.42 7.13
CA SER A 350 96.88 36.19 5.88
C SER A 350 97.45 37.58 6.11
N THR A 351 97.93 38.25 5.06
CA THR A 351 98.44 39.62 5.16
C THR A 351 97.36 40.56 5.72
N PHE A 352 97.72 41.35 6.74
CA PHE A 352 96.85 42.40 7.24
C PHE A 352 97.30 43.78 6.75
N ALA A 353 96.36 44.71 6.62
CA ALA A 353 96.62 46.06 6.18
C ALA A 353 96.13 47.09 7.21
N ILE A 354 96.89 48.16 7.39
CA ILE A 354 96.54 49.34 8.18
C ILE A 354 96.45 50.51 7.20
N ASN A 355 95.29 51.16 7.10
CA ASN A 355 95.04 52.28 6.17
C ASN A 355 95.47 51.97 4.71
N GLY A 356 95.18 50.76 4.25
CA GLY A 356 95.53 50.30 2.90
C GLY A 356 97.03 50.04 2.67
N LYS A 357 97.85 50.09 3.73
CA LYS A 357 99.27 49.71 3.73
C LYS A 357 99.41 48.34 4.36
N HIS A 358 100.06 47.44 3.66
CA HIS A 358 100.17 46.05 4.12
C HIS A 358 101.39 45.91 5.05
N LEU A 359 101.24 45.12 6.11
CA LEU A 359 102.37 44.57 6.85
C LEU A 359 102.55 43.13 6.40
N TYR A 360 103.67 42.85 5.76
CA TYR A 360 104.07 41.51 5.39
C TYR A 360 105.10 41.01 6.38
N ILE A 361 104.89 39.82 6.93
CA ILE A 361 105.85 39.14 7.79
C ILE A 361 106.10 37.78 7.15
N SER A 362 107.19 37.67 6.37
CA SER A 362 107.48 36.49 5.56
C SER A 362 108.98 36.39 5.24
N SER A 363 109.49 35.18 5.03
CA SER A 363 110.89 34.94 4.65
C SER A 363 111.22 35.42 3.23
N SER A 364 110.22 35.41 2.35
CA SER A 364 110.32 35.88 0.97
C SER A 364 109.72 37.27 0.83
N GLN A 365 110.34 38.09 -0.02
CA GLN A 365 109.83 39.41 -0.33
C GLN A 365 108.45 39.28 -0.99
N PRO A 366 107.45 40.06 -0.52
CA PRO A 366 106.14 40.13 -1.17
C PRO A 366 106.31 40.47 -2.65
N THR A 367 105.60 39.75 -3.52
CA THR A 367 105.62 39.95 -4.96
C THR A 367 104.41 40.76 -5.41
N GLY A 368 104.59 41.68 -6.37
CA GLY A 368 103.52 42.48 -6.95
C GLY A 368 103.62 43.98 -6.63
N THR A 369 102.58 44.74 -6.96
CA THR A 369 102.53 46.18 -6.73
C THR A 369 102.10 46.45 -5.29
N HIS A 370 102.94 47.15 -4.51
CA HIS A 370 102.65 47.45 -3.12
C HIS A 370 102.36 48.93 -2.91
N THR A 371 101.35 49.22 -2.09
CA THR A 371 101.00 50.60 -1.74
C THR A 371 102.16 51.25 -0.99
N LYS A 372 102.64 52.41 -1.44
CA LYS A 372 103.71 53.17 -0.77
C LYS A 372 103.41 53.36 0.72
N GLY A 373 104.32 52.92 1.58
CA GLY A 373 104.14 52.87 3.05
C GLY A 373 103.80 51.49 3.61
N SER A 374 103.64 50.47 2.76
CA SER A 374 103.61 49.08 3.20
C SER A 374 104.98 48.66 3.72
N VAL A 375 105.00 47.85 4.77
CA VAL A 375 106.22 47.39 5.43
C VAL A 375 106.34 45.90 5.25
N TRP A 376 107.53 45.41 4.90
CA TRP A 376 107.85 44.00 4.93
C TRP A 376 108.92 43.78 5.99
N ILE A 377 108.58 42.97 6.97
CA ILE A 377 109.52 42.46 7.96
C ILE A 377 109.90 41.07 7.48
N LYS A 378 111.15 40.93 7.05
CA LYS A 378 111.73 39.64 6.74
C LYS A 378 111.97 38.89 8.03
N VAL A 379 111.35 37.72 8.17
CA VAL A 379 111.52 36.80 9.30
C VAL A 379 112.20 35.52 8.87
#